data_AF-W3RSL9-F1
#
_entry.id   AF-W3RSL9-F1
#
_cell.length_a   1.000
_cell.length_b   1.000
_cell.length_c   1.000
_cell.angle_alpha   90.00
_cell.angle_beta   90.00
_cell.angle_gamma   90.00
#
_symmetry.space_group_name_H-M   'P 1'
#
loop_
_entity.id
_entity.type
_entity.pdbx_description
1 polymer ?
#
loop_
_entity_poly.entity_id
_entity_poly.type
_entity_poly.pdbx_seq_one_letter_code
_entity_poly.pdbx_strand_id
1 'polypeptide(L)'
;MKVIVYTRHGDAGVSICTPTPEIIAAMAHGSYFGKRPRGFLDEQVERNIANGIRSDVARRFVHALEFGGCTTAEALEIIRDRDCGPHGTAIELWDAADVPADRWFRNAWRRSANGGPISVDLRKARPIQLAHIKSALAIETKRRDSDDDLWSAPLVVDLAPLVEKIKGAQDADALRAIWPSELRVA
;
A
#
# COMPACT_ATOMS: atom_id res chain seq x y z
N MET A 1 12.15 8.83 -7.95
CA MET A 1 12.32 7.99 -6.72
C MET A 1 11.95 6.57 -7.09
N LYS A 2 12.72 5.57 -6.64
CA LYS A 2 12.43 4.15 -6.89
C LYS A 2 11.63 3.55 -5.74
N VAL A 3 10.76 2.59 -6.05
CA VAL A 3 9.96 1.84 -5.08
C VAL A 3 10.03 0.35 -5.39
N ILE A 4 9.81 -0.48 -4.39
CA ILE A 4 9.81 -1.93 -4.53
C ILE A 4 8.36 -2.40 -4.56
N VAL A 5 7.92 -2.93 -5.70
CA VAL A 5 6.55 -3.45 -5.90
C VAL A 5 6.59 -4.96 -5.83
N TYR A 6 5.68 -5.56 -5.06
CA TYR A 6 5.56 -7.01 -4.95
C TYR A 6 4.12 -7.48 -4.89
N THR A 7 3.93 -8.73 -5.32
CA THR A 7 2.63 -9.42 -5.27
C THR A 7 2.55 -10.21 -3.97
N ARG A 8 1.61 -9.86 -3.09
CA ARG A 8 1.44 -10.49 -1.78
C ARG A 8 1.10 -11.96 -1.89
N HIS A 9 1.61 -12.75 -0.96
CA HIS A 9 1.17 -14.14 -0.78
C HIS A 9 -0.33 -14.22 -0.44
N GLY A 10 -0.98 -15.30 -0.88
CA GLY A 10 -2.35 -15.66 -0.49
C GLY A 10 -3.48 -14.96 -1.26
N ASP A 11 -3.34 -13.67 -1.63
CA ASP A 11 -4.46 -12.92 -2.22
C ASP A 11 -4.18 -12.24 -3.56
N ALA A 12 -2.94 -12.39 -4.08
CA ALA A 12 -2.43 -11.74 -5.30
C ALA A 12 -2.57 -10.20 -5.28
N GLY A 13 -2.73 -9.61 -4.10
CA GLY A 13 -2.78 -8.18 -3.90
C GLY A 13 -1.42 -7.53 -4.12
N VAL A 14 -1.42 -6.22 -4.31
CA VAL A 14 -0.17 -5.48 -4.55
C VAL A 14 0.26 -4.75 -3.30
N SER A 15 1.54 -4.86 -2.95
CA SER A 15 2.19 -4.05 -1.92
C SER A 15 3.35 -3.26 -2.53
N ILE A 16 3.64 -2.12 -1.91
CA ILE A 16 4.69 -1.20 -2.36
C ILE A 16 5.51 -0.83 -1.13
N CYS A 17 6.77 -1.22 -1.12
CA CYS A 17 7.74 -0.73 -0.15
C CYS A 17 8.42 0.52 -0.71
N THR A 18 8.41 1.58 0.09
CA THR A 18 9.01 2.88 -0.24
C THR A 18 10.09 3.16 0.78
N PRO A 19 11.33 2.69 0.56
CA PRO A 19 12.44 2.96 1.46
C PRO A 19 12.63 4.47 1.64
N THR A 20 12.80 4.90 2.89
CA THR A 20 13.01 6.32 3.15
C THR A 20 14.41 6.74 2.70
N PRO A 21 14.62 8.01 2.31
CA PRO A 21 15.96 8.49 1.97
C PRO A 21 16.97 8.28 3.12
N GLU A 22 16.53 8.35 4.37
CA GLU A 22 17.37 8.20 5.56
C GLU A 22 17.91 6.77 5.70
N ILE A 23 17.09 5.75 5.47
CA ILE A 23 17.57 4.36 5.56
C ILE A 23 18.59 4.05 4.45
N ILE A 24 18.39 4.62 3.25
CA ILE A 24 19.36 4.48 2.15
C ILE A 24 20.66 5.21 2.49
N ALA A 25 20.59 6.42 3.03
CA ALA A 25 21.77 7.17 3.47
C ALA A 25 22.53 6.44 4.60
N ALA A 26 21.80 5.84 5.54
CA ALA A 26 22.37 5.02 6.60
C ALA A 26 23.14 3.81 6.06
N MET A 27 22.60 3.11 5.05
CA MET A 27 23.27 1.98 4.41
C MET A 27 24.46 2.40 3.53
N ALA A 28 24.47 3.65 3.05
CA ALA A 28 25.60 4.20 2.29
C ALA A 28 26.76 4.62 3.21
N HIS A 29 26.48 5.27 4.34
CA HIS A 29 27.50 5.87 5.21
C HIS A 29 27.83 5.06 6.47
N GLY A 30 26.94 4.17 6.89
CA GLY A 30 27.06 3.41 8.12
C GLY A 30 26.77 4.22 9.38
N SER A 31 27.23 3.72 10.52
CA SER A 31 27.10 4.29 11.86
C SER A 31 25.66 4.55 12.31
N TYR A 32 24.68 3.86 11.72
CA TYR A 32 23.26 4.06 12.06
C TYR A 32 22.96 3.84 13.54
N PHE A 33 23.64 2.87 14.16
CA PHE A 33 23.42 2.55 15.57
C PHE A 33 24.27 3.39 16.54
N GLY A 34 25.27 4.13 16.03
CA GLY A 34 26.22 4.90 16.82
C GLY A 34 27.12 4.03 17.71
N LYS A 35 27.63 4.60 18.80
CA LYS A 35 28.48 3.85 19.75
C LYS A 35 27.63 2.91 20.60
N ARG A 36 27.69 1.62 20.29
CA ARG A 36 26.97 0.56 21.01
C ARG A 36 27.94 -0.45 21.65
N PRO A 37 27.51 -1.16 22.71
CA PRO A 37 28.34 -2.18 23.35
C PRO A 37 28.62 -3.35 22.39
N ARG A 38 29.68 -4.10 22.67
CA ARG A 38 30.00 -5.35 21.95
C ARG A 38 28.81 -6.31 22.02
N GLY A 39 28.51 -6.98 20.91
CA GLY A 39 27.38 -7.91 20.79
C GLY A 39 26.05 -7.26 20.38
N PHE A 40 25.95 -5.92 20.37
CA PHE A 40 24.71 -5.23 19.98
C PHE A 40 24.25 -5.57 18.55
N LEU A 41 25.18 -5.70 17.60
CA LEU A 41 24.83 -6.07 16.22
C LEU A 41 24.27 -7.50 16.15
N ASP A 42 24.87 -8.43 16.89
CA ASP A 42 24.39 -9.82 16.96
C ASP A 42 22.96 -9.84 17.54
N GLU A 43 22.69 -9.06 18.60
CA GLU A 43 21.33 -8.92 19.13
C GLU A 43 20.35 -8.36 18.09
N GLN A 44 20.75 -7.39 17.26
CA GLN A 44 19.87 -6.88 16.18
C GLN A 44 19.61 -7.94 15.11
N VAL A 45 20.62 -8.76 14.77
CA VAL A 45 20.45 -9.88 13.84
C VAL A 45 19.47 -10.90 14.40
N GLU A 46 19.64 -11.32 15.66
CA GLU A 46 18.74 -12.27 16.32
C GLU A 46 17.30 -11.74 16.42
N ARG A 47 17.11 -10.44 16.69
CA ARG A 47 15.77 -9.83 16.66
C ARG A 47 15.11 -9.90 15.29
N ASN A 48 15.87 -9.67 14.21
CA ASN A 48 15.33 -9.81 12.86
C ASN A 48 14.98 -11.28 12.56
N ILE A 49 15.82 -12.22 12.97
CA ILE A 49 15.55 -13.66 12.81
C ILE A 49 14.30 -14.08 13.58
N ALA A 50 14.14 -13.62 14.83
CA ALA A 50 12.95 -13.86 15.64
C ALA A 50 11.66 -13.32 14.98
N ASN A 51 11.77 -12.29 14.15
CA ASN A 51 10.68 -11.74 13.34
C ASN A 51 10.46 -12.48 12.00
N GLY A 52 11.13 -13.62 11.79
CA GLY A 52 10.97 -14.46 10.61
C GLY A 52 11.86 -14.10 9.42
N ILE A 53 12.86 -13.22 9.60
CA ILE A 53 13.82 -12.87 8.54
C ILE A 53 14.91 -13.94 8.45
N ARG A 54 15.28 -14.35 7.22
CA ARG A 54 16.37 -15.30 6.98
C ARG A 54 17.70 -14.76 7.54
N SER A 55 18.50 -15.61 8.18
CA SER A 55 19.68 -15.18 8.95
C SER A 55 20.74 -14.44 8.14
N ASP A 56 21.01 -14.86 6.90
CA ASP A 56 21.91 -14.17 5.97
C ASP A 56 21.40 -12.78 5.59
N VAL A 57 20.09 -12.64 5.36
CA VAL A 57 19.44 -11.37 5.03
C VAL A 57 19.46 -10.41 6.21
N ALA A 58 19.13 -10.92 7.41
CA ALA A 58 19.20 -10.17 8.65
C ALA A 58 20.62 -9.62 8.90
N ARG A 59 21.64 -10.47 8.71
CA ARG A 59 23.05 -10.07 8.85
C ARG A 59 23.45 -9.02 7.82
N ARG A 60 23.13 -9.22 6.53
CA ARG A 60 23.40 -8.24 5.46
C ARG A 60 22.78 -6.87 5.79
N PHE A 61 21.53 -6.85 6.25
CA PHE A 61 20.84 -5.62 6.60
C PHE A 61 21.47 -4.88 7.79
N VAL A 62 21.70 -5.58 8.90
CA VAL A 62 22.30 -4.96 10.10
C VAL A 62 23.72 -4.47 9.82
N HIS A 63 24.52 -5.24 9.08
CA HIS A 63 25.88 -4.85 8.71
C HIS A 63 25.90 -3.67 7.74
N ALA A 64 24.99 -3.60 6.77
CA ALA A 64 24.88 -2.45 5.88
C ALA A 64 24.58 -1.16 6.65
N LEU A 65 23.69 -1.21 7.65
CA LEU A 65 23.37 -0.05 8.49
C LEU A 65 24.54 0.39 9.38
N GLU A 66 25.35 -0.53 9.87
CA GLU A 66 26.46 -0.20 10.77
C GLU A 66 27.73 0.20 10.01
N PHE A 67 28.13 -0.58 9.00
CA PHE A 67 29.41 -0.38 8.33
C PHE A 67 29.30 0.49 7.08
N GLY A 68 28.08 0.67 6.55
CA GLY A 68 27.86 1.44 5.34
C GLY A 68 28.47 0.78 4.11
N GLY A 69 28.75 1.61 3.09
CA GLY A 69 29.42 1.19 1.86
C GLY A 69 28.50 0.66 0.77
N CYS A 70 27.18 0.61 1.00
CA CYS A 70 26.24 0.20 -0.04
C CYS A 70 26.02 1.33 -1.06
N THR A 71 26.03 0.98 -2.34
CA THR A 71 25.37 1.75 -3.38
C THR A 71 23.85 1.75 -3.15
N THR A 72 23.14 2.71 -3.76
CA THR A 72 21.67 2.74 -3.72
C THR A 72 21.04 1.44 -4.22
N ALA A 73 21.63 0.82 -5.25
CA ALA A 73 21.15 -0.44 -5.81
C ALA A 73 21.28 -1.60 -4.81
N GLU A 74 22.42 -1.72 -4.13
CA GLU A 74 22.66 -2.75 -3.11
C GLU A 74 21.76 -2.53 -1.88
N ALA A 75 21.58 -1.28 -1.45
CA ALA A 75 20.68 -0.96 -0.34
C ALA A 75 19.24 -1.38 -0.67
N LEU A 76 18.75 -1.07 -1.88
CA LEU A 76 17.43 -1.48 -2.36
C LEU A 76 17.31 -3.01 -2.45
N GLU A 77 18.36 -3.72 -2.87
CA GLU A 77 18.36 -5.18 -2.90
C GLU A 77 18.28 -5.81 -1.51
N ILE A 78 19.04 -5.30 -0.55
CA ILE A 78 19.00 -5.79 0.83
C ILE A 78 17.62 -5.54 1.44
N ILE A 79 17.04 -4.35 1.22
CA ILE A 79 15.68 -4.01 1.69
C ILE A 79 14.63 -4.89 0.99
N ARG A 80 14.77 -5.14 -0.30
CA ARG A 80 13.92 -6.07 -1.06
C ARG A 80 13.88 -7.43 -0.38
N ASP A 81 15.05 -8.00 -0.11
CA ASP A 81 15.17 -9.34 0.45
C ASP A 81 14.61 -9.41 1.89
N ARG A 82 14.83 -8.37 2.70
CA ARG A 82 14.36 -8.29 4.09
C ARG A 82 12.86 -8.01 4.18
N ASP A 83 12.40 -6.96 3.54
CA ASP A 83 11.09 -6.34 3.81
C ASP A 83 10.02 -6.72 2.79
N CYS A 84 10.39 -7.33 1.67
CA CYS A 84 9.44 -7.75 0.64
C CYS A 84 9.46 -9.27 0.44
N GLY A 85 10.65 -9.88 0.48
CA GLY A 85 10.88 -11.31 0.30
C GLY A 85 9.94 -12.22 1.10
N PRO A 86 9.79 -12.03 2.43
CA PRO A 86 8.90 -12.86 3.24
C PRO A 86 7.40 -12.66 2.97
N HIS A 87 7.02 -11.60 2.26
CA HIS A 87 5.63 -11.16 2.13
C HIS A 87 5.05 -11.33 0.73
N GLY A 88 5.86 -11.66 -0.27
CA GLY A 88 5.36 -11.87 -1.62
C GLY A 88 6.35 -12.34 -2.67
N THR A 89 5.87 -12.38 -3.91
CA THR A 89 6.61 -12.78 -5.10
C THR A 89 6.65 -11.63 -6.11
N ALA A 90 7.30 -11.87 -7.26
CA ALA A 90 7.44 -10.89 -8.35
C ALA A 90 7.91 -9.52 -7.86
N ILE A 91 8.99 -9.52 -7.09
CA ILE A 91 9.49 -8.32 -6.44
C ILE A 91 10.32 -7.54 -7.45
N GLU A 92 9.81 -6.39 -7.87
CA GLU A 92 10.39 -5.57 -8.93
C GLU A 92 10.67 -4.15 -8.42
N LEU A 93 11.70 -3.53 -8.99
CA LEU A 93 12.01 -2.12 -8.74
C LEU A 93 11.34 -1.26 -9.81
N TRP A 94 10.44 -0.37 -9.41
CA TRP A 94 9.71 0.51 -10.31
C TRP A 94 10.09 1.97 -10.05
N ASP A 95 9.89 2.84 -11.05
CA ASP A 95 9.82 4.26 -10.75
C ASP A 95 8.50 4.57 -10.03
N ALA A 96 8.56 5.45 -9.03
CA ALA A 96 7.38 5.85 -8.27
C ALA A 96 6.28 6.45 -9.18
N ALA A 97 6.68 7.07 -10.30
CA ALA A 97 5.78 7.63 -11.30
C ALA A 97 5.02 6.56 -12.11
N ASP A 98 5.57 5.34 -12.21
CA ASP A 98 4.93 4.22 -12.95
C ASP A 98 3.89 3.50 -12.10
N VAL A 99 3.91 3.71 -10.77
CA VAL A 99 2.87 3.18 -9.91
C VAL A 99 1.59 3.98 -10.13
N PRO A 100 0.42 3.33 -10.33
CA PRO A 100 -0.83 4.05 -10.58
C PRO A 100 -1.09 5.12 -9.51
N ALA A 101 -1.21 6.37 -9.95
CA ALA A 101 -1.45 7.50 -9.06
C ALA A 101 -2.85 7.43 -8.44
N ASP A 102 -3.84 6.97 -9.21
CA ASP A 102 -5.20 6.78 -8.74
C ASP A 102 -5.29 5.61 -7.75
N ARG A 103 -5.56 5.94 -6.49
CA ARG A 103 -5.70 4.97 -5.39
C ARG A 103 -7.15 4.62 -5.06
N TRP A 104 -8.13 5.06 -5.85
CA TRP A 104 -9.55 4.85 -5.58
C TRP A 104 -9.89 3.39 -5.30
N PHE A 105 -9.32 2.45 -6.07
CA PHE A 105 -9.48 1.01 -5.85
C PHE A 105 -8.20 0.32 -5.35
N ARG A 106 -7.38 1.01 -4.56
CA ARG A 106 -6.07 0.51 -4.09
C ARG A 106 -6.11 -0.89 -3.46
N ASN A 107 -7.18 -1.19 -2.71
CA ASN A 107 -7.36 -2.47 -2.03
C ASN A 107 -7.89 -3.60 -2.95
N ALA A 108 -8.32 -3.27 -4.17
CA ALA A 108 -8.68 -4.22 -5.21
C ALA A 108 -7.57 -4.42 -6.25
N TRP A 109 -6.42 -3.76 -6.08
CA TRP A 109 -5.27 -3.96 -6.96
C TRP A 109 -4.78 -5.40 -6.91
N ARG A 110 -4.56 -5.98 -8.09
CA ARG A 110 -3.99 -7.30 -8.28
C ARG A 110 -2.88 -7.29 -9.30
N ARG A 111 -1.98 -8.26 -9.17
CA ARG A 111 -0.86 -8.47 -10.06
C ARG A 111 -0.53 -9.96 -10.13
N SER A 112 0.06 -10.41 -11.24
CA SER A 112 0.46 -11.82 -11.36
C SER A 112 1.57 -12.16 -10.36
N ALA A 113 1.62 -13.42 -9.94
CA ALA A 113 2.71 -13.95 -9.11
C ALA A 113 4.08 -13.90 -9.83
N ASN A 114 4.05 -13.77 -11.17
CA ASN A 114 5.23 -13.61 -12.03
C ASN A 114 5.50 -12.14 -12.43
N GLY A 115 4.70 -11.18 -11.95
CA GLY A 115 4.91 -9.76 -12.18
C GLY A 115 3.96 -9.12 -13.19
N GLY A 116 4.42 -8.09 -13.88
CA GLY A 116 3.63 -7.35 -14.88
C GLY A 116 2.77 -6.21 -14.31
N PRO A 117 1.82 -5.68 -15.10
CA PRO A 117 1.07 -4.48 -14.73
C PRO A 117 0.09 -4.74 -13.59
N ILE A 118 -0.23 -3.66 -12.86
CA ILE A 118 -1.27 -3.66 -11.84
C ILE A 118 -2.63 -3.55 -12.54
N SER A 119 -3.56 -4.43 -12.18
CA SER A 119 -4.94 -4.43 -12.64
C SER A 119 -5.90 -4.29 -11.45
N VAL A 120 -7.16 -3.94 -11.70
CA VAL A 120 -8.20 -3.84 -10.67
C VAL A 120 -9.10 -5.07 -10.74
N ASP A 121 -9.20 -5.81 -9.63
CA ASP A 121 -10.17 -6.90 -9.50
C ASP A 121 -11.56 -6.31 -9.23
N LEU A 122 -12.43 -6.34 -10.24
CA LEU A 122 -13.79 -5.82 -10.14
C LEU A 122 -14.62 -6.52 -9.04
N ARG A 123 -14.36 -7.79 -8.73
CA ARG A 123 -15.07 -8.48 -7.63
C ARG A 123 -14.75 -7.84 -6.28
N LYS A 124 -13.49 -7.41 -6.08
CA LYS A 124 -13.06 -6.67 -4.88
C LYS A 124 -13.39 -5.17 -4.96
N ALA A 125 -13.40 -4.57 -6.15
CA ALA A 125 -13.64 -3.13 -6.33
C ALA A 125 -15.11 -2.74 -6.09
N ARG A 126 -16.07 -3.60 -6.47
CA ARG A 126 -17.51 -3.35 -6.26
C ARG A 126 -17.90 -3.05 -4.81
N PRO A 127 -17.53 -3.88 -3.81
CA PRO A 127 -17.83 -3.56 -2.42
C PRO A 127 -17.07 -2.31 -1.93
N ILE A 128 -15.89 -2.00 -2.47
CA ILE A 128 -15.17 -0.74 -2.17
C ILE A 128 -15.96 0.48 -2.66
N GLN A 129 -16.47 0.45 -3.90
CA GLN A 129 -17.29 1.54 -4.42
C GLN A 129 -18.55 1.77 -3.58
N LEU A 130 -19.23 0.68 -3.21
CA LEU A 130 -20.40 0.77 -2.34
C LEU A 130 -20.04 1.34 -0.97
N ALA A 131 -18.89 0.96 -0.40
CA ALA A 131 -18.41 1.50 0.86
C ALA A 131 -18.13 3.01 0.75
N HIS A 132 -17.49 3.48 -0.33
CA HIS A 132 -17.26 4.90 -0.57
C HIS A 132 -18.57 5.69 -0.63
N ILE A 133 -19.57 5.21 -1.37
CA ILE A 133 -20.89 5.84 -1.44
C ILE A 133 -21.54 5.91 -0.06
N LYS A 134 -21.50 4.82 0.73
CA LYS A 134 -22.05 4.80 2.09
C LYS A 134 -21.33 5.77 3.03
N SER A 135 -20.00 5.84 2.95
CA SER A 135 -19.21 6.78 3.75
C SER A 135 -19.51 8.23 3.37
N ALA A 136 -19.61 8.54 2.08
CA ALA A 136 -19.99 9.87 1.61
C ALA A 136 -21.41 10.25 2.05
N LEU A 137 -22.36 9.32 1.99
CA LEU A 137 -23.72 9.50 2.50
C LEU A 137 -23.71 9.83 4.01
N ALA A 138 -22.97 9.07 4.81
CA ALA A 138 -22.89 9.31 6.26
C ALA A 138 -22.26 10.68 6.59
N ILE A 139 -21.24 11.09 5.84
CA ILE A 139 -20.60 12.42 6.00
C ILE A 139 -21.59 13.53 5.63
N GLU A 140 -22.30 13.40 4.50
CA GLU A 140 -23.23 14.41 4.03
C GLU A 140 -24.47 14.53 4.92
N THR A 141 -25.02 13.41 5.40
CA THR A 141 -26.10 13.42 6.40
C THR A 141 -25.65 14.16 7.66
N LYS A 142 -24.48 13.79 8.21
CA LYS A 142 -23.94 14.46 9.40
C LYS A 142 -23.71 15.96 9.19
N ARG A 143 -23.28 16.36 7.98
CA ARG A 143 -23.08 17.78 7.62
C ARG A 143 -24.41 18.55 7.65
N ARG A 144 -25.46 17.99 7.06
CA ARG A 144 -26.81 18.60 7.05
C ARG A 144 -27.40 18.69 8.44
N ASP A 145 -27.19 17.66 9.26
CA ASP A 145 -27.62 17.67 10.67
C ASP A 145 -26.88 18.76 11.48
N SER A 146 -25.62 19.06 11.16
CA SER A 146 -24.82 20.07 11.87
C SER A 146 -25.04 21.51 11.39
N ASP A 147 -25.47 21.70 10.14
CA ASP A 147 -25.67 23.03 9.55
C ASP A 147 -26.94 23.75 10.10
N ASP A 148 -27.64 23.14 11.08
CA ASP A 148 -28.81 23.68 11.81
C ASP A 148 -29.95 24.17 10.89
N ASP A 149 -29.94 23.72 9.64
CA ASP A 149 -30.96 24.02 8.65
C ASP A 149 -32.14 23.08 8.89
N LEU A 150 -33.01 23.47 9.83
CA LEU A 150 -34.25 22.79 10.22
C LEU A 150 -35.18 22.44 9.04
N TRP A 151 -34.93 23.01 7.86
CA TRP A 151 -35.69 22.80 6.63
C TRP A 151 -34.98 21.95 5.58
N SER A 152 -33.73 21.53 5.84
CA SER A 152 -33.01 20.61 4.98
C SER A 152 -33.64 19.22 5.08
N ALA A 153 -34.27 18.78 3.99
CA ALA A 153 -34.84 17.44 3.90
C ALA A 153 -33.75 16.38 4.13
N PRO A 154 -34.06 15.29 4.87
CA PRO A 154 -33.11 14.21 5.09
C PRO A 154 -32.64 13.66 3.74
N LEU A 155 -31.33 13.44 3.62
CA LEU A 155 -30.76 12.91 2.40
C LEU A 155 -31.17 11.43 2.26
N VAL A 156 -32.08 11.17 1.32
CA VAL A 156 -32.52 9.81 0.98
C VAL A 156 -31.93 9.42 -0.36
N VAL A 157 -30.99 8.49 -0.35
CA VAL A 157 -30.43 7.87 -1.55
C VAL A 157 -30.87 6.42 -1.59
N ASP A 158 -31.58 6.02 -2.65
CA ASP A 158 -31.95 4.62 -2.84
C ASP A 158 -30.73 3.80 -3.30
N LEU A 159 -30.25 2.92 -2.41
CA LEU A 159 -29.08 2.10 -2.65
C LEU A 159 -29.36 0.89 -3.55
N ALA A 160 -30.61 0.40 -3.62
CA ALA A 160 -30.93 -0.79 -4.40
C ALA A 160 -30.57 -0.67 -5.90
N PRO A 161 -31.01 0.38 -6.64
CA PRO A 161 -30.65 0.55 -8.04
C PRO A 161 -29.15 0.82 -8.24
N LEU A 162 -28.48 1.45 -7.27
CA LEU A 162 -27.04 1.67 -7.31
C LEU A 162 -26.27 0.36 -7.17
N VAL A 163 -26.71 -0.54 -6.29
CA VAL A 163 -26.10 -1.86 -6.12
C VAL A 163 -26.19 -2.67 -7.42
N GLU A 164 -27.32 -2.63 -8.12
CA GLU A 164 -27.46 -3.32 -9.41
C GLU A 164 -26.56 -2.70 -10.50
N LYS A 165 -26.46 -1.37 -10.57
CA LYS A 165 -25.48 -0.70 -11.45
C LYS A 165 -24.05 -1.11 -11.13
N ILE A 166 -23.68 -1.17 -9.85
CA ILE A 166 -22.33 -1.57 -9.38
C ILE A 166 -22.03 -3.01 -9.79
N LYS A 167 -23.01 -3.93 -9.65
CA LYS A 167 -22.86 -5.31 -10.10
C LYS A 167 -22.66 -5.40 -11.62
N GLY A 168 -23.39 -4.59 -12.39
CA GLY A 168 -23.35 -4.56 -13.85
C GLY A 168 -22.15 -3.83 -14.48
N ALA A 169 -21.36 -3.09 -13.68
CA ALA A 169 -20.19 -2.35 -14.19
C ALA A 169 -19.15 -3.31 -14.81
N GLN A 170 -18.69 -2.94 -16.02
CA GLN A 170 -17.81 -3.75 -16.87
C GLN A 170 -16.33 -3.54 -16.57
N ASP A 171 -15.95 -2.36 -16.08
CA ASP A 171 -14.58 -1.98 -15.76
C ASP A 171 -14.55 -1.02 -14.55
N ALA A 172 -13.34 -0.62 -14.14
CA ALA A 172 -13.11 0.21 -12.97
C ALA A 172 -13.61 1.66 -13.18
N ASP A 173 -13.51 2.18 -14.40
CA ASP A 173 -13.92 3.55 -14.70
C ASP A 173 -15.45 3.67 -14.71
N ALA A 174 -16.15 2.72 -15.34
CA ALA A 174 -17.59 2.61 -15.28
C ALA A 174 -18.08 2.39 -13.85
N LEU A 175 -17.35 1.61 -13.04
CA LEU A 175 -17.68 1.42 -11.63
C LEU A 175 -17.53 2.71 -10.82
N ARG A 176 -16.46 3.48 -11.04
CA ARG A 176 -16.21 4.75 -10.37
C ARG A 176 -17.24 5.81 -10.76
N ALA A 177 -17.66 5.82 -12.02
CA ALA A 177 -18.67 6.75 -12.53
C ALA A 177 -20.05 6.56 -11.87
N ILE A 178 -20.30 5.42 -11.21
CA ILE A 178 -21.51 5.21 -10.43
C ILE A 178 -21.37 5.98 -9.11
N TRP A 179 -21.90 7.19 -9.12
CA TRP A 179 -21.96 8.09 -7.98
C TRP A 179 -23.34 8.77 -7.91
N PRO A 180 -24.00 8.82 -6.73
CA PRO A 180 -25.25 9.55 -6.58
C PRO A 180 -25.04 11.05 -6.79
N SER A 181 -25.91 11.69 -7.56
CA SER A 181 -25.85 13.14 -7.86
C SER A 181 -25.99 14.02 -6.63
N GLU A 182 -26.63 13.50 -5.59
CA GLU A 182 -26.90 14.20 -4.34
C GLU A 182 -25.66 14.25 -3.43
N LEU A 183 -24.65 13.44 -3.71
CA LEU A 183 -23.40 13.38 -2.95
C LEU A 183 -22.32 14.19 -3.64
N ARG A 184 -21.64 15.04 -2.86
CA ARG A 184 -20.41 15.68 -3.32
C ARG A 184 -19.35 14.60 -3.53
N VAL A 185 -18.62 14.69 -4.63
CA VAL A 185 -17.46 13.82 -4.88
C VAL A 185 -16.41 14.16 -3.82
N ALA A 186 -15.94 13.14 -3.11
CA ALA A 186 -14.86 13.26 -2.13
C ALA A 186 -13.49 13.33 -2.80
#